data_AF-A0A9N9AFQ6-F1
#
_entry.id   AF-A0A9N9AFQ6-F1
#
_cell.length_a   1.000
_cell.length_b   1.000
_cell.length_c   1.000
_cell.angle_alpha   90.00
_cell.angle_beta   90.00
_cell.angle_gamma   90.00
#
_symmetry.space_group_name_H-M   'P 1'
#
loop_
_entity.id
_entity.type
_entity.pdbx_description
1 polymer ?
#
loop_
_entity_poly.entity_id
_entity_poly.type
_entity_poly.pdbx_seq_one_letter_code
_entity_poly.pdbx_strand_id
1 'polypeptide(L)'
;MVNNSIKQCILAVGKTGNGKSFTGTILGAQTRVGSTSNSETNQVSIHPCGNDRFYIDTPGFDDSDENVDDANTARAVLKSMADQQIHKLNTILWFVTPDLRATQSYKRQARFIESLAQYHDGNVWDNTIIVTKGLETGTGAREAALETAKKFYKLKHGEEVNYDIDLLENTKTFQIYLFENLDERNVYRKQNFDSGTLNEYGIYKKSEPERIRAAYETLMAGHEKHPVKLLFIEAECLNCPEKSDPRLASSNCHGQLTSIHGAEHKKIHTGQRIKRHTRRKICKHPGPLISYHPGNWYRSHTDSSFTHPGQIIGGTPYTEFHHYLIFVLGTETKYTPKTYSCCGGDPGSDGCSYACCGSKSTAGCKEAYTCCGSLDKCKQKYSCCGSENAKGCVNNWECCGEESDDGCLHEYTCCKASQQCEKRECCSIVSGENGKGCHPVFKCCGGELYSTGCQSVCQVCREDIFSTPGCGAKTKHDYGPNVPQPYGWHL
;
A
#
# COMPACT_ATOMS: atom_id res chain seq x y z
N MET A 1 -46.56 -41.19 40.28
CA MET A 1 -46.61 -40.10 39.28
C MET A 1 -45.46 -39.16 39.60
N VAL A 2 -44.39 -39.18 38.80
CA VAL A 2 -43.25 -38.26 38.97
C VAL A 2 -43.73 -36.90 38.46
N ASN A 3 -43.87 -35.92 39.36
CA ASN A 3 -44.08 -34.53 38.98
C ASN A 3 -42.87 -34.12 38.14
N ASN A 4 -43.04 -34.10 36.83
CA ASN A 4 -42.06 -33.63 35.88
C ASN A 4 -42.11 -32.10 35.91
N SER A 5 -41.61 -31.49 37.00
CA SER A 5 -41.50 -30.04 37.10
C SER A 5 -40.66 -29.54 35.93
N ILE A 6 -41.20 -28.57 35.20
CA ILE A 6 -40.52 -28.02 34.03
C ILE A 6 -39.29 -27.28 34.53
N LYS A 7 -38.11 -27.83 34.25
CA LYS A 7 -36.83 -27.17 34.57
C LYS A 7 -36.73 -25.84 33.85
N GLN A 8 -36.58 -24.73 34.58
CA GLN A 8 -36.48 -23.39 34.02
C GLN A 8 -35.02 -23.04 33.70
N CYS A 9 -34.66 -22.93 32.43
CA CYS A 9 -33.29 -22.60 32.01
C CYS A 9 -33.16 -21.13 31.61
N ILE A 10 -32.21 -20.43 32.23
CA ILE A 10 -31.87 -19.03 31.96
C ILE A 10 -30.45 -18.97 31.40
N LEU A 11 -30.26 -18.37 30.22
CA LEU A 11 -28.96 -18.17 29.59
C LEU A 11 -28.55 -16.71 29.65
N ALA A 12 -27.34 -16.42 30.13
CA ALA A 12 -26.75 -15.09 30.08
C ALA A 12 -25.85 -14.92 28.84
N VAL A 13 -26.02 -13.85 28.07
CA VAL A 13 -25.21 -13.53 26.89
C VAL A 13 -24.72 -12.10 26.98
N GLY A 14 -23.43 -11.85 26.72
CA GLY A 14 -22.88 -10.49 26.69
C GLY A 14 -21.38 -10.46 26.97
N LYS A 15 -20.77 -9.26 26.90
CA LYS A 15 -19.35 -9.05 27.19
C LYS A 15 -19.01 -9.30 28.67
N THR A 16 -17.73 -9.47 28.98
CA THR A 16 -17.27 -9.48 30.38
C THR A 16 -17.46 -8.10 31.02
N GLY A 17 -17.70 -8.10 32.33
CA GLY A 17 -17.98 -6.86 33.08
C GLY A 17 -19.42 -6.34 32.95
N ASN A 18 -20.26 -6.93 32.09
CA ASN A 18 -21.65 -6.50 31.91
C ASN A 18 -22.63 -6.96 33.00
N GLY A 19 -22.16 -7.70 34.01
CA GLY A 19 -22.99 -8.06 35.18
C GLY A 19 -23.77 -9.37 35.05
N LYS A 20 -23.34 -10.28 34.16
CA LYS A 20 -23.90 -11.62 34.00
C LYS A 20 -23.84 -12.41 35.32
N SER A 21 -22.65 -12.66 35.85
CA SER A 21 -22.44 -13.42 37.10
C SER A 21 -23.12 -12.80 38.32
N PHE A 22 -23.16 -11.46 38.41
CA PHE A 22 -23.91 -10.74 39.44
C PHE A 22 -25.41 -11.05 39.36
N THR A 23 -25.98 -10.99 38.16
CA THR A 23 -27.39 -11.33 37.93
C THR A 23 -27.66 -12.80 38.25
N GLY A 24 -26.72 -13.70 37.93
CA GLY A 24 -26.77 -15.10 38.37
C GLY A 24 -26.95 -15.21 39.89
N THR A 25 -26.12 -14.51 40.68
CA THR A 25 -26.24 -14.51 42.15
C THR A 25 -27.61 -14.02 42.62
N ILE A 26 -28.12 -12.93 42.04
CA ILE A 26 -29.45 -12.37 42.36
C ILE A 26 -30.56 -13.40 42.09
N LEU A 27 -30.43 -14.18 41.03
CA LEU A 27 -31.40 -15.21 40.65
C LEU A 27 -31.24 -16.53 41.42
N GLY A 28 -30.27 -16.62 42.34
CA GLY A 28 -30.02 -17.77 43.21
C GLY A 28 -28.87 -18.68 42.78
N ALA A 29 -28.10 -18.31 41.76
CA ALA A 29 -26.92 -19.07 41.35
C ALA A 29 -25.80 -18.94 42.39
N GLN A 30 -25.16 -20.05 42.74
CA GLN A 30 -23.93 -20.04 43.53
C GLN A 30 -22.73 -19.70 42.63
N THR A 31 -22.63 -18.44 42.21
CA THR A 31 -21.53 -17.90 41.39
C THR A 31 -20.48 -17.23 42.27
N ARG A 32 -19.19 -17.30 41.87
CA ARG A 32 -18.15 -16.43 42.42
C ARG A 32 -18.19 -15.11 41.65
N VAL A 33 -18.47 -14.00 42.32
CA VAL A 33 -18.47 -12.66 41.69
C VAL A 33 -17.05 -12.10 41.74
N GLY A 34 -16.30 -12.21 40.64
CA GLY A 34 -15.00 -11.55 40.47
C GLY A 34 -15.16 -10.04 40.27
N SER A 35 -14.46 -9.23 41.07
CA SER A 35 -14.47 -7.75 41.00
C SER A 35 -13.29 -7.17 40.21
N THR A 36 -12.48 -8.01 39.57
CA THR A 36 -11.24 -7.62 38.89
C THR A 36 -11.39 -7.67 37.37
N SER A 37 -10.74 -6.75 36.68
CA SER A 37 -10.73 -6.60 35.22
C SER A 37 -9.97 -7.70 34.46
N ASN A 38 -9.69 -8.83 35.13
CA ASN A 38 -9.05 -9.99 34.52
C ASN A 38 -10.11 -11.05 34.28
N SER A 39 -10.23 -11.52 33.04
CA SER A 39 -11.13 -12.60 32.63
C SER A 39 -11.02 -13.82 33.55
N GLU A 40 -11.96 -13.98 34.48
CA GLU A 40 -12.07 -15.15 35.36
C GLU A 40 -13.00 -16.24 34.77
N THR A 41 -13.61 -16.00 33.60
CA THR A 41 -14.58 -16.92 32.97
C THR A 41 -14.09 -17.39 31.61
N ASN A 42 -13.10 -18.29 31.59
CA ASN A 42 -12.72 -19.04 30.38
C ASN A 42 -13.59 -20.29 30.15
N GLN A 43 -14.61 -20.53 31.01
CA GLN A 43 -15.47 -21.72 30.95
C GLN A 43 -16.94 -21.34 31.16
N VAL A 44 -17.82 -22.03 30.43
CA VAL A 44 -19.28 -21.95 30.60
C VAL A 44 -19.64 -22.64 31.91
N SER A 45 -20.40 -21.96 32.77
CA SER A 45 -20.77 -22.47 34.08
C SER A 45 -22.29 -22.60 34.21
N ILE A 46 -22.77 -23.78 34.58
CA ILE A 46 -24.20 -24.07 34.75
C ILE A 46 -24.47 -24.20 36.25
N HIS A 47 -25.23 -23.24 36.78
CA HIS A 47 -25.52 -23.15 38.20
C HIS A 47 -26.98 -23.52 38.49
N PRO A 48 -27.24 -24.46 39.42
CA PRO A 48 -28.59 -24.65 39.95
C PRO A 48 -28.96 -23.46 40.84
N CYS A 49 -30.18 -22.94 40.67
CA CYS A 49 -30.69 -21.77 41.40
C CYS A 49 -31.83 -22.11 42.39
N GLY A 50 -32.09 -23.41 42.60
CA GLY A 50 -33.27 -23.90 43.34
C GLY A 50 -34.54 -23.89 42.47
N ASN A 51 -35.62 -24.52 42.96
CA ASN A 51 -36.91 -24.64 42.27
C ASN A 51 -36.80 -25.13 40.81
N ASP A 52 -35.94 -26.13 40.56
CA ASP A 52 -35.67 -26.68 39.22
C ASP A 52 -35.21 -25.64 38.18
N ARG A 53 -34.62 -24.53 38.63
CA ARG A 53 -34.06 -23.47 37.78
C ARG A 53 -32.56 -23.63 37.59
N PHE A 54 -32.08 -23.42 36.37
CA PHE A 54 -30.66 -23.37 36.02
C PHE A 54 -30.31 -22.01 35.43
N TYR A 55 -29.14 -21.49 35.80
CA TYR A 55 -28.55 -20.30 35.23
C TYR A 55 -27.25 -20.66 34.53
N ILE A 56 -27.17 -20.40 33.24
CA ILE A 56 -25.99 -20.63 32.42
C ILE A 56 -25.25 -19.30 32.31
N ASP A 57 -24.16 -19.18 33.07
CA ASP A 57 -23.23 -18.07 32.97
C ASP A 57 -22.19 -18.35 31.89
N THR A 58 -21.98 -17.38 31.01
CA THR A 58 -21.12 -17.54 29.83
C THR A 58 -19.87 -16.68 29.93
N PRO A 59 -18.76 -17.10 29.31
CA PRO A 59 -17.62 -16.22 29.04
C PRO A 59 -18.05 -14.92 28.38
N GLY A 60 -17.23 -13.88 28.49
CA GLY A 60 -17.40 -12.69 27.66
C GLY A 60 -17.37 -13.06 26.19
N PHE A 61 -18.45 -12.74 25.47
CA PHE A 61 -18.34 -12.61 24.03
C PHE A 61 -17.44 -11.39 23.76
N ASP A 62 -16.46 -11.48 22.85
CA ASP A 62 -15.48 -10.42 22.53
C ASP A 62 -14.29 -10.19 23.50
N ASP A 63 -13.99 -11.12 24.42
CA ASP A 63 -12.98 -10.93 25.48
C ASP A 63 -11.56 -11.41 25.13
N SER A 64 -11.39 -12.04 23.97
CA SER A 64 -10.14 -12.64 23.55
C SER A 64 -9.70 -12.04 22.22
N ASP A 65 -8.38 -11.95 22.02
CA ASP A 65 -7.70 -11.45 20.82
C ASP A 65 -8.51 -11.69 19.53
N GLU A 66 -8.37 -10.83 18.52
CA GLU A 66 -9.00 -10.99 17.19
C GLU A 66 -8.81 -12.39 16.54
N ASN A 67 -7.97 -13.25 17.14
CA ASN A 67 -7.67 -14.64 16.79
C ASN A 67 -8.37 -15.73 17.63
N VAL A 68 -9.07 -15.43 18.73
CA VAL A 68 -9.88 -16.41 19.48
C VAL A 68 -11.33 -16.25 19.07
N ASP A 69 -11.68 -17.07 18.10
CA ASP A 69 -12.94 -17.13 17.36
C ASP A 69 -14.16 -17.21 18.28
N ASP A 70 -15.06 -16.21 18.22
CA ASP A 70 -16.36 -16.19 18.92
C ASP A 70 -17.21 -17.45 18.62
N ALA A 71 -16.94 -18.13 17.50
CA ALA A 71 -17.52 -19.44 17.22
C ALA A 71 -17.15 -20.50 18.27
N ASN A 72 -15.95 -20.43 18.87
CA ASN A 72 -15.55 -21.32 19.95
C ASN A 72 -16.35 -21.06 21.22
N THR A 73 -16.64 -19.80 21.56
CA THR A 73 -17.47 -19.45 22.72
C THR A 73 -18.90 -19.92 22.52
N ALA A 74 -19.50 -19.63 21.36
CA ALA A 74 -20.84 -20.12 21.01
C ALA A 74 -20.92 -21.66 21.06
N ARG A 75 -19.94 -22.34 20.47
CA ARG A 75 -19.83 -23.81 20.47
C ARG A 75 -19.67 -24.36 21.88
N ALA A 76 -18.84 -23.74 22.73
CA ALA A 76 -18.67 -24.17 24.12
C ALA A 76 -19.98 -24.08 24.91
N VAL A 77 -20.77 -23.03 24.69
CA VAL A 77 -22.09 -22.89 25.33
C VAL A 77 -23.06 -23.97 24.85
N LEU A 78 -23.19 -24.14 23.53
CA LEU A 78 -24.07 -25.16 22.94
C LEU A 78 -23.66 -26.57 23.37
N LYS A 79 -22.36 -26.87 23.39
CA LYS A 79 -21.83 -28.15 23.85
C LYS A 79 -22.15 -28.39 25.32
N SER A 80 -21.97 -27.38 26.17
CA SER A 80 -22.31 -27.49 27.60
C SER A 80 -23.81 -27.77 27.81
N MET A 81 -24.69 -27.16 27.00
CA MET A 81 -26.12 -27.45 27.03
C MET A 81 -26.44 -28.87 26.55
N ALA A 82 -25.82 -29.31 25.45
CA ALA A 82 -26.00 -30.66 24.91
C ALA A 82 -25.53 -31.74 25.89
N ASP A 83 -24.33 -31.58 26.46
CA ASP A 83 -23.74 -32.52 27.43
C ASP A 83 -24.60 -32.64 28.70
N GLN A 84 -25.30 -31.57 29.10
CA GLN A 84 -26.23 -31.55 30.23
C GLN A 84 -27.68 -31.87 29.84
N GLN A 85 -27.93 -32.30 28.60
CA GLN A 85 -29.27 -32.63 28.08
C GLN A 85 -30.29 -31.50 28.24
N ILE A 86 -29.84 -30.26 28.06
CA ILE A 86 -30.70 -29.07 28.10
C ILE A 86 -31.32 -28.89 26.71
N HIS A 87 -32.59 -29.27 26.59
CA HIS A 87 -33.35 -29.18 25.33
C HIS A 87 -34.36 -28.04 25.28
N LYS A 88 -34.51 -27.29 26.38
CA LYS A 88 -35.47 -26.19 26.52
C LYS A 88 -34.79 -25.00 27.19
N LEU A 89 -34.83 -23.86 26.52
CA LEU A 89 -34.32 -22.60 27.03
C LEU A 89 -35.50 -21.65 27.26
N ASN A 90 -35.71 -21.24 28.52
CA ASN A 90 -36.87 -20.42 28.89
C ASN A 90 -36.59 -18.94 28.71
N THR A 91 -35.43 -18.46 29.16
CA THR A 91 -35.11 -17.03 29.11
C THR A 91 -33.68 -16.83 28.65
N ILE A 92 -33.48 -15.85 27.77
CA ILE A 92 -32.18 -15.32 27.38
C ILE A 92 -32.06 -13.92 27.97
N LEU A 93 -31.05 -13.69 28.79
CA LEU A 93 -30.67 -12.37 29.29
C LEU A 93 -29.52 -11.84 28.44
N TRP A 94 -29.80 -10.87 27.57
CA TRP A 94 -28.81 -10.27 26.69
C TRP A 94 -28.30 -8.94 27.25
N PHE A 95 -27.08 -8.96 27.80
CA PHE A 95 -26.47 -7.83 28.49
C PHE A 95 -25.68 -6.93 27.53
N VAL A 96 -26.18 -5.71 27.35
CA VAL A 96 -25.63 -4.70 26.44
C VAL A 96 -25.20 -3.43 27.20
N THR A 97 -24.24 -2.68 26.65
CA THR A 97 -23.68 -1.46 27.28
C THR A 97 -23.72 -0.27 26.33
N PRO A 98 -23.79 0.98 26.82
CA PRO A 98 -23.90 2.17 25.96
C PRO A 98 -22.63 2.54 25.16
N ASP A 99 -21.78 1.58 24.83
CA ASP A 99 -20.61 1.81 23.98
C ASP A 99 -21.01 1.91 22.50
N LEU A 100 -20.85 3.10 21.91
CA LEU A 100 -21.10 3.40 20.50
C LEU A 100 -20.24 2.56 19.53
N ARG A 101 -19.15 1.94 20.00
CA ARG A 101 -18.29 1.05 19.20
C ARG A 101 -18.74 -0.42 19.23
N ALA A 102 -19.78 -0.76 20.01
CA ALA A 102 -20.21 -2.14 20.23
C ALA A 102 -21.07 -2.75 19.10
N THR A 103 -21.32 -2.04 17.99
CA THR A 103 -22.17 -2.54 16.89
C THR A 103 -21.74 -3.90 16.32
N GLN A 104 -20.44 -4.18 16.25
CA GLN A 104 -19.95 -5.49 15.81
C GLN A 104 -20.17 -6.59 16.86
N SER A 105 -19.94 -6.26 18.13
CA SER A 105 -20.20 -7.15 19.27
C SER A 105 -21.67 -7.56 19.34
N TYR A 106 -22.59 -6.62 19.16
CA TYR A 106 -24.03 -6.92 19.15
C TYR A 106 -24.43 -7.82 18.00
N LYS A 107 -23.85 -7.61 16.82
CA LYS A 107 -24.09 -8.52 15.70
C LYS A 107 -23.65 -9.94 16.03
N ARG A 108 -22.49 -10.12 16.68
CA ARG A 108 -22.00 -11.46 17.05
C ARG A 108 -22.86 -12.12 18.12
N GLN A 109 -23.26 -11.39 19.15
CA GLN A 109 -24.14 -11.88 20.21
C GLN A 109 -25.55 -12.21 19.67
N ALA A 110 -26.11 -11.34 18.82
CA ALA A 110 -27.41 -11.58 18.19
C ALA A 110 -27.39 -12.79 17.24
N ARG A 111 -26.30 -13.00 16.50
CA ARG A 111 -26.09 -14.23 15.71
C ARG A 111 -26.15 -15.48 16.56
N PHE A 112 -25.45 -15.46 17.68
CA PHE A 112 -25.47 -16.59 18.61
C PHE A 112 -26.87 -16.83 19.17
N ILE A 113 -27.59 -15.77 19.55
CA ILE A 113 -28.98 -15.89 20.03
C ILE A 113 -29.87 -16.54 18.96
N GLU A 114 -29.80 -16.10 17.70
CA GLU A 114 -30.55 -16.72 16.60
C GLU A 114 -30.20 -18.20 16.37
N SER A 115 -28.92 -18.56 16.49
CA SER A 115 -28.48 -19.95 16.24
C SER A 115 -28.99 -20.95 17.29
N LEU A 116 -29.37 -20.48 18.49
CA LEU A 116 -30.06 -21.30 19.49
C LEU A 116 -31.40 -21.83 18.95
N ALA A 117 -32.07 -21.04 18.11
CA ALA A 117 -33.35 -21.37 17.49
C ALA A 117 -33.20 -21.77 16.01
N GLN A 118 -32.03 -22.25 15.57
CA GLN A 118 -31.79 -22.59 14.16
C GLN A 118 -32.79 -23.62 13.62
N TYR A 119 -33.15 -24.62 14.41
CA TYR A 119 -34.10 -25.68 14.06
C TYR A 119 -35.45 -25.53 14.78
N HIS A 120 -35.65 -24.41 15.48
CA HIS A 120 -36.87 -24.14 16.20
C HIS A 120 -37.80 -23.29 15.34
N ASP A 121 -39.05 -23.73 15.19
CA ASP A 121 -40.09 -23.05 14.40
C ASP A 121 -40.76 -21.90 15.18
N GLY A 122 -39.96 -21.13 15.94
CA GLY A 122 -40.44 -20.06 16.82
C GLY A 122 -39.44 -18.92 16.95
N ASN A 123 -39.91 -17.80 17.48
CA ASN A 123 -39.12 -16.59 17.63
C ASN A 123 -38.28 -16.63 18.91
N VAL A 124 -36.96 -16.71 18.79
CA VAL A 124 -36.04 -16.71 19.94
C VAL A 124 -36.13 -15.42 20.77
N TRP A 125 -36.50 -14.32 20.11
CA TRP A 125 -36.56 -13.00 20.74
C TRP A 125 -37.76 -12.84 21.68
N ASP A 126 -38.80 -13.67 21.56
CA ASP A 126 -39.95 -13.69 22.49
C ASP A 126 -39.54 -14.11 23.91
N ASN A 127 -38.42 -14.81 24.02
CA ASN A 127 -37.85 -15.27 25.28
C ASN A 127 -36.60 -14.47 25.68
N THR A 128 -36.32 -13.36 25.00
CA THR A 128 -35.13 -12.55 25.23
C THR A 128 -35.46 -11.27 26.00
N ILE A 129 -34.65 -10.98 27.02
CA ILE A 129 -34.67 -9.73 27.78
C ILE A 129 -33.36 -8.99 27.49
N ILE A 130 -33.46 -7.79 26.91
CA ILE A 130 -32.31 -6.92 26.69
C ILE A 130 -32.02 -6.16 27.99
N VAL A 131 -30.90 -6.46 28.62
CA VAL A 131 -30.48 -5.86 29.89
C VAL A 131 -29.46 -4.76 29.62
N THR A 132 -29.80 -3.51 29.89
CA THR A 132 -28.91 -2.35 29.76
C THR A 132 -28.31 -1.99 31.12
N LYS A 133 -26.99 -2.08 31.23
CA LYS A 133 -26.25 -1.62 32.41
C LYS A 133 -25.84 -0.16 32.24
N GLY A 134 -26.39 0.74 33.07
CA GLY A 134 -26.04 2.16 33.01
C GLY A 134 -27.19 3.10 33.35
N LEU A 135 -26.85 4.29 33.85
CA LEU A 135 -27.73 5.45 33.73
C LEU A 135 -27.59 5.97 32.30
N GLU A 136 -28.66 5.92 31.52
CA GLU A 136 -28.63 6.51 30.18
C GLU A 136 -28.42 8.02 30.25
N THR A 137 -27.51 8.53 29.43
CA THR A 137 -27.64 9.87 28.83
C THR A 137 -28.19 9.80 27.39
N GLY A 138 -28.55 8.61 26.90
CA GLY A 138 -29.26 8.38 25.64
C GLY A 138 -29.64 6.91 25.41
N THR A 139 -30.77 6.68 24.74
CA THR A 139 -31.41 5.37 24.43
C THR A 139 -30.60 4.47 23.48
N GLY A 140 -29.41 4.90 23.06
CA GLY A 140 -28.70 4.33 21.91
C GLY A 140 -28.25 2.87 22.07
N ALA A 141 -27.94 2.40 23.28
CA ALA A 141 -27.52 1.01 23.50
C ALA A 141 -28.69 0.03 23.28
N ARG A 142 -29.82 0.36 23.90
CA ARG A 142 -31.08 -0.38 23.82
C ARG A 142 -31.58 -0.40 22.38
N GLU A 143 -31.63 0.77 21.75
CA GLU A 143 -32.07 0.91 20.36
C GLU A 143 -31.14 0.16 19.41
N ALA A 144 -29.82 0.26 19.58
CA ALA A 144 -28.88 -0.48 18.74
C ALA A 144 -29.02 -2.01 18.88
N ALA A 145 -29.27 -2.50 20.10
CA ALA A 145 -29.53 -3.92 20.34
C ALA A 145 -30.85 -4.37 19.69
N LEU A 146 -31.92 -3.60 19.88
CA LEU A 146 -33.23 -3.85 19.25
C LEU A 146 -33.12 -3.83 17.72
N GLU A 147 -32.48 -2.82 17.13
CA GLU A 147 -32.27 -2.73 15.68
C GLU A 147 -31.41 -3.87 15.16
N THR A 148 -30.45 -4.37 15.95
CA THR A 148 -29.66 -5.54 15.59
C THR A 148 -30.52 -6.80 15.61
N ALA A 149 -31.32 -7.02 16.66
CA ALA A 149 -32.25 -8.14 16.75
C ALA A 149 -33.26 -8.14 15.60
N LYS A 150 -33.88 -6.99 15.30
CA LYS A 150 -34.80 -6.84 14.15
C LYS A 150 -34.15 -7.22 12.83
N LYS A 151 -32.90 -6.79 12.60
CA LYS A 151 -32.16 -7.14 11.37
C LYS A 151 -31.94 -8.64 11.25
N PHE A 152 -31.55 -9.31 12.33
CA PHE A 152 -31.33 -10.76 12.32
C PHE A 152 -32.62 -11.55 12.11
N TYR A 153 -33.71 -11.13 12.77
CA TYR A 153 -35.02 -11.74 12.56
C TYR A 153 -35.47 -11.62 11.09
N LYS A 154 -35.41 -10.41 10.51
CA LYS A 154 -35.75 -10.17 9.09
C LYS A 154 -34.90 -11.01 8.15
N LEU A 155 -33.60 -11.12 8.42
CA LEU A 155 -32.71 -11.95 7.61
C LEU A 155 -33.13 -13.41 7.62
N LYS A 156 -33.63 -13.95 8.74
CA LYS A 156 -34.06 -15.35 8.87
C LYS A 156 -35.42 -15.63 8.23
N HIS A 157 -36.38 -14.72 8.42
CA HIS A 157 -37.78 -14.93 8.05
C HIS A 157 -38.19 -14.27 6.71
N GLY A 158 -37.27 -13.56 6.05
CA GLY A 158 -37.51 -12.88 4.76
C GLY A 158 -37.95 -11.43 4.89
N GLU A 159 -37.87 -10.66 3.80
CA GLU A 159 -38.25 -9.22 3.77
C GLU A 159 -39.78 -8.99 3.69
N GLU A 160 -40.57 -10.03 3.37
CA GLU A 160 -42.03 -9.95 3.22
C GLU A 160 -42.80 -9.87 4.55
N VAL A 161 -42.14 -9.63 5.68
CA VAL A 161 -42.86 -9.45 6.95
C VAL A 161 -43.48 -8.05 6.97
N ASN A 162 -44.82 -8.04 7.03
CA ASN A 162 -45.65 -6.84 7.06
C ASN A 162 -45.12 -5.81 8.07
N TYR A 163 -44.88 -4.57 7.60
CA TYR A 163 -44.26 -3.49 8.38
C TYR A 163 -45.07 -3.05 9.61
N ASP A 164 -46.34 -3.49 9.73
CA ASP A 164 -47.24 -3.17 10.84
C ASP A 164 -47.18 -4.15 12.03
N ILE A 165 -46.39 -5.23 11.96
CA ILE A 165 -46.21 -6.16 13.09
C ILE A 165 -44.91 -5.82 13.81
N ASP A 166 -44.97 -5.49 15.10
CA ASP A 166 -43.78 -5.33 15.92
C ASP A 166 -43.10 -6.70 16.09
N LEU A 167 -42.09 -6.95 15.26
CA LEU A 167 -41.33 -8.20 15.17
C LEU A 167 -40.70 -8.65 16.50
N LEU A 168 -40.59 -7.72 17.46
CA LEU A 168 -40.01 -7.92 18.78
C LEU A 168 -41.01 -7.53 19.89
N GLU A 169 -42.32 -7.60 19.64
CA GLU A 169 -43.38 -7.20 20.60
C GLU A 169 -43.18 -7.84 21.99
N ASN A 170 -42.73 -9.09 22.02
CA ASN A 170 -42.51 -9.85 23.25
C ASN A 170 -41.09 -9.69 23.82
N THR A 171 -40.16 -9.06 23.10
CA THR A 171 -38.81 -8.82 23.59
C THR A 171 -38.82 -7.72 24.64
N LYS A 172 -38.55 -8.10 25.88
CA LYS A 172 -38.59 -7.18 27.00
C LYS A 172 -37.25 -6.47 27.16
N THR A 173 -37.29 -5.31 27.80
CA THR A 173 -36.08 -4.52 28.11
C THR A 173 -36.00 -4.25 29.60
N PHE A 174 -34.78 -4.30 30.15
CA PHE A 174 -34.53 -4.04 31.55
C PHE A 174 -33.33 -3.14 31.75
N GLN A 175 -33.58 -1.93 32.25
CA GLN A 175 -32.51 -1.02 32.64
C GLN A 175 -32.15 -1.24 34.10
N ILE A 176 -30.85 -1.42 34.37
CA ILE A 176 -30.35 -1.60 35.72
C ILE A 176 -29.06 -0.81 35.94
N TYR A 177 -29.07 -0.01 37.01
CA TYR A 177 -27.89 0.64 37.54
C TYR A 177 -27.87 0.50 39.06
N LEU A 178 -26.70 0.20 39.63
CA LEU A 178 -26.58 0.10 41.08
C LEU A 178 -26.44 1.49 41.70
N PHE A 179 -27.27 1.79 42.70
CA PHE A 179 -27.24 3.05 43.44
C PHE A 179 -25.85 3.34 44.04
N GLU A 180 -25.17 2.28 44.47
CA GLU A 180 -23.82 2.30 45.00
C GLU A 180 -22.77 2.75 43.97
N ASN A 181 -23.07 2.65 42.67
CA ASN A 181 -22.19 3.08 41.58
C ASN A 181 -22.48 4.52 41.09
N LEU A 182 -23.42 5.23 41.71
CA LEU A 182 -23.71 6.64 41.37
C LEU A 182 -22.62 7.57 41.93
N ASP A 183 -22.22 8.58 41.15
CA ASP A 183 -21.39 9.70 41.63
C ASP A 183 -22.10 10.41 42.80
N GLU A 184 -21.36 10.83 43.83
CA GLU A 184 -21.90 11.51 45.01
C GLU A 184 -22.69 12.79 44.65
N ARG A 185 -22.36 13.43 43.53
CA ARG A 185 -23.03 14.63 43.03
C ARG A 185 -24.32 14.33 42.26
N ASN A 186 -24.58 13.07 41.94
CA ASN A 186 -25.74 12.65 41.16
C ASN A 186 -27.06 13.01 41.88
N VAL A 187 -28.04 13.49 41.13
CA VAL A 187 -29.35 13.93 41.65
C VAL A 187 -30.04 12.85 42.48
N TYR A 188 -29.93 11.58 42.06
CA TYR A 188 -30.55 10.45 42.74
C TYR A 188 -29.92 10.17 44.11
N ARG A 189 -28.64 10.51 44.32
CA ARG A 189 -27.99 10.44 45.63
C ARG A 189 -28.32 11.63 46.52
N LYS A 190 -28.47 12.84 45.95
CA LYS A 190 -28.75 14.06 46.73
C LYS A 190 -30.17 14.15 47.25
N GLN A 191 -31.14 13.64 46.49
CA GLN A 191 -32.56 13.83 46.79
C GLN A 191 -33.16 12.75 47.70
N ASN A 192 -32.37 11.79 48.19
CA ASN A 192 -32.81 10.73 49.13
C ASN A 192 -34.13 10.04 48.72
N PHE A 193 -34.26 9.71 47.43
CA PHE A 193 -35.43 8.98 46.93
C PHE A 193 -35.57 7.62 47.62
N ASP A 194 -36.83 7.20 47.83
CA ASP A 194 -37.11 5.84 48.25
C ASP A 194 -36.80 4.83 47.13
N SER A 195 -36.77 3.55 47.49
CA SER A 195 -36.33 2.50 46.55
C SER A 195 -37.39 2.18 45.48
N GLY A 196 -38.67 2.50 45.72
CA GLY A 196 -39.69 2.42 44.68
C GLY A 196 -39.43 3.45 43.59
N THR A 197 -39.27 4.71 43.98
CA THR A 197 -38.97 5.80 43.04
C THR A 197 -37.64 5.56 42.29
N LEU A 198 -36.58 5.11 42.97
CA LEU A 198 -35.32 4.78 42.30
C LEU A 198 -35.49 3.69 41.23
N ASN A 199 -36.26 2.64 41.53
CA ASN A 199 -36.47 1.52 40.60
C ASN A 199 -37.22 1.95 39.33
N GLU A 200 -38.11 2.96 39.39
CA GLU A 200 -38.78 3.54 38.22
C GLU A 200 -37.77 4.16 37.23
N TYR A 201 -36.62 4.63 37.72
CA TYR A 201 -35.50 5.14 36.91
C TYR A 201 -34.45 4.05 36.58
N GLY A 202 -34.76 2.77 36.84
CA GLY A 202 -33.82 1.68 36.64
C GLY A 202 -32.66 1.65 37.64
N ILE A 203 -32.78 2.35 38.78
CA ILE A 203 -31.74 2.42 39.81
C ILE A 203 -32.11 1.50 40.97
N TYR A 204 -31.25 0.55 41.28
CA TYR A 204 -31.48 -0.46 42.30
C TYR A 204 -30.37 -0.42 43.35
N LYS A 205 -30.72 -0.66 44.61
CA LYS A 205 -29.72 -0.79 45.68
C LYS A 205 -29.20 -2.22 45.73
N LYS A 206 -27.88 -2.38 45.80
CA LYS A 206 -27.24 -3.69 45.98
C LYS A 206 -27.65 -4.35 47.30
N SER A 207 -28.00 -3.56 48.32
CA SER A 207 -28.52 -4.06 49.61
C SER A 207 -29.93 -4.64 49.53
N GLU A 208 -30.65 -4.46 48.42
CA GLU A 208 -32.04 -4.91 48.22
C GLU A 208 -32.15 -5.88 47.02
N PRO A 209 -31.41 -7.01 47.04
CA PRO A 209 -31.33 -7.94 45.91
C PRO A 209 -32.69 -8.56 45.53
N GLU A 210 -33.60 -8.71 46.49
CA GLU A 210 -34.96 -9.20 46.28
C GLU A 210 -35.78 -8.30 45.34
N ARG A 211 -35.55 -6.98 45.34
CA ARG A 211 -36.21 -6.06 44.39
C ARG A 211 -35.72 -6.27 42.97
N ILE A 212 -34.41 -6.44 42.80
CA ILE A 212 -33.81 -6.73 41.49
C ILE A 212 -34.33 -8.08 40.98
N ARG A 213 -34.37 -9.09 41.85
CA ARG A 213 -34.92 -10.41 41.54
C ARG A 213 -36.38 -10.32 41.12
N ALA A 214 -37.22 -9.60 41.86
CA ALA A 214 -38.63 -9.44 41.55
C ALA A 214 -38.86 -8.76 40.18
N ALA A 215 -38.02 -7.77 39.82
CA ALA A 215 -38.05 -7.16 38.50
C ALA A 215 -37.75 -8.18 37.38
N TYR A 216 -36.69 -8.97 37.53
CA TYR A 216 -36.39 -10.06 36.59
C TYR A 216 -37.52 -11.09 36.52
N GLU A 217 -38.06 -11.53 37.65
CA GLU A 217 -39.14 -12.53 37.67
C GLU A 217 -40.42 -12.02 36.99
N THR A 218 -40.75 -10.74 37.16
CA THR A 218 -41.85 -10.08 36.44
C THR A 218 -41.61 -10.07 34.94
N LEU A 219 -40.38 -9.75 34.51
CA LEU A 219 -40.03 -9.75 33.08
C LEU A 219 -39.96 -11.17 32.51
N MET A 220 -39.61 -12.19 33.29
CA MET A 220 -39.59 -13.57 32.82
C MET A 220 -40.98 -14.22 32.78
N ALA A 221 -41.98 -13.61 33.40
CA ALA A 221 -43.34 -14.15 33.42
C ALA A 221 -43.88 -14.39 32.01
N GLY A 222 -44.37 -15.60 31.75
CA GLY A 222 -44.92 -16.03 30.47
C GLY A 222 -43.92 -16.76 29.57
N HIS A 223 -42.61 -16.60 29.78
CA HIS A 223 -41.58 -17.27 28.97
C HIS A 223 -41.63 -18.80 29.10
N GLU A 224 -42.14 -19.31 30.21
CA GLU A 224 -42.35 -20.73 30.46
C GLU A 224 -43.37 -21.39 29.51
N LYS A 225 -44.27 -20.60 28.92
CA LYS A 225 -45.30 -21.10 27.99
C LYS A 225 -44.75 -21.41 26.60
N HIS A 226 -43.67 -20.72 26.22
CA HIS A 226 -43.07 -20.81 24.88
C HIS A 226 -41.55 -20.98 24.99
N PRO A 227 -41.02 -22.04 25.61
CA PRO A 227 -39.58 -22.22 25.70
C PRO A 227 -38.97 -22.48 24.32
N VAL A 228 -37.82 -21.87 24.05
CA VAL A 228 -37.02 -22.13 22.85
C VAL A 228 -36.54 -23.57 22.89
N LYS A 229 -36.93 -24.37 21.89
CA LYS A 229 -36.55 -25.78 21.81
C LYS A 229 -35.14 -25.88 21.21
N LEU A 230 -34.17 -26.29 22.02
CA LEU A 230 -32.83 -26.59 21.57
C LEU A 230 -32.82 -28.00 20.96
N LEU A 231 -33.04 -28.07 19.65
CA LEU A 231 -32.91 -29.32 18.90
C LEU A 231 -31.47 -29.45 18.45
N PHE A 232 -30.85 -30.61 18.71
CA PHE A 232 -29.55 -30.97 18.16
C PHE A 232 -29.79 -32.04 17.11
N ILE A 233 -29.33 -31.79 15.89
CA ILE A 233 -29.45 -32.75 14.79
C ILE A 233 -28.13 -33.50 14.64
N GLU A 234 -28.20 -34.78 14.30
CA GLU A 234 -27.00 -35.51 13.89
C GLU A 234 -26.91 -35.38 12.36
N ALA A 235 -25.84 -34.78 11.86
CA ALA A 235 -25.58 -34.67 10.44
C ALA A 235 -24.18 -35.18 10.12
N GLU A 236 -24.00 -35.76 8.94
CA GLU A 236 -22.71 -36.23 8.46
C GLU A 236 -22.01 -35.13 7.67
N CYS A 237 -20.77 -34.83 8.02
CA CYS A 237 -19.96 -33.90 7.24
C CYS A 237 -19.60 -34.51 5.88
N LEU A 238 -19.79 -33.77 4.78
CA LEU A 238 -19.41 -34.28 3.45
C LEU A 238 -17.89 -34.40 3.24
N ASN A 239 -17.08 -33.76 4.08
CA ASN A 239 -15.63 -33.65 3.91
C ASN A 239 -14.82 -34.44 4.95
N CYS A 240 -15.45 -34.95 6.00
CA CYS A 240 -14.79 -35.75 7.03
C CYS A 240 -15.79 -36.75 7.65
N PRO A 241 -15.33 -37.82 8.32
CA PRO A 241 -16.23 -38.80 8.92
C PRO A 241 -16.93 -38.32 10.22
N GLU A 242 -16.86 -37.01 10.54
CA GLU A 242 -17.52 -36.44 11.73
C GLU A 242 -19.04 -36.47 11.55
N LYS A 243 -19.73 -37.08 12.52
CA LYS A 243 -21.19 -37.03 12.67
C LYS A 243 -21.51 -36.23 13.92
N SER A 244 -22.13 -35.07 13.77
CA SER A 244 -22.43 -34.16 14.87
C SER A 244 -23.46 -33.13 14.44
N ASP A 245 -23.97 -32.34 15.40
CA ASP A 245 -24.69 -31.12 15.06
C ASP A 245 -23.70 -30.13 14.41
N PRO A 246 -24.04 -29.53 13.26
CA PRO A 246 -23.16 -28.58 12.58
C PRO A 246 -22.66 -27.44 13.47
N ARG A 247 -23.43 -27.03 14.49
CA ARG A 247 -23.05 -25.97 15.44
C ARG A 247 -22.07 -26.46 16.52
N LEU A 248 -21.97 -27.78 16.72
CA LEU A 248 -21.06 -28.42 17.68
C LEU A 248 -19.75 -28.91 17.04
N ALA A 249 -19.71 -28.99 15.72
CA ALA A 249 -18.59 -29.56 14.96
C ALA A 249 -17.26 -28.83 15.21
N SER A 250 -16.15 -29.57 15.14
CA SER A 250 -14.82 -29.02 15.42
C SER A 250 -14.24 -28.22 14.24
N SER A 251 -13.60 -27.08 14.48
CA SER A 251 -12.99 -26.26 13.41
C SER A 251 -11.87 -26.94 12.61
N ASN A 252 -11.45 -28.16 12.98
CA ASN A 252 -10.34 -28.88 12.35
C ASN A 252 -10.61 -29.22 10.88
N CYS A 253 -11.84 -29.58 10.50
CA CYS A 253 -12.27 -29.66 9.09
C CYS A 253 -12.95 -28.37 8.61
N HIS A 254 -13.14 -27.40 9.52
CA HIS A 254 -14.12 -26.33 9.42
C HIS A 254 -13.57 -24.92 9.68
N GLY A 255 -12.28 -24.64 9.46
CA GLY A 255 -11.80 -23.24 9.51
C GLY A 255 -10.30 -22.90 9.57
N GLN A 256 -9.36 -23.84 9.58
CA GLN A 256 -7.93 -23.45 9.59
C GLN A 256 -7.35 -23.34 8.18
N LEU A 257 -7.35 -22.11 7.66
CA LEU A 257 -6.53 -21.71 6.53
C LEU A 257 -5.12 -21.43 7.03
N THR A 258 -4.13 -22.13 6.49
CA THR A 258 -2.73 -21.78 6.69
C THR A 258 -2.20 -21.11 5.43
N SER A 259 -1.46 -20.03 5.59
CA SER A 259 -0.77 -19.41 4.48
C SER A 259 0.56 -20.10 4.26
N ILE A 260 0.73 -20.75 3.11
CA ILE A 260 2.00 -21.35 2.69
C ILE A 260 2.58 -20.59 1.49
N HIS A 261 3.87 -20.76 1.24
CA HIS A 261 4.46 -20.40 -0.05
C HIS A 261 4.63 -21.66 -0.90
N GLY A 262 4.61 -21.49 -2.22
CA GLY A 262 4.99 -22.56 -3.14
C GLY A 262 6.45 -22.99 -2.93
N ALA A 263 6.76 -24.26 -3.24
CA ALA A 263 8.09 -24.83 -3.02
C ALA A 263 9.21 -24.22 -3.89
N GLU A 264 8.86 -23.47 -4.93
CA GLU A 264 9.82 -22.87 -5.85
C GLU A 264 10.34 -21.51 -5.37
N HIS A 265 11.67 -21.36 -5.43
CA HIS A 265 12.37 -20.14 -5.05
C HIS A 265 13.13 -19.55 -6.23
N LYS A 266 13.32 -18.24 -6.23
CA LYS A 266 14.25 -17.54 -7.13
C LYS A 266 15.16 -16.60 -6.34
N LYS A 267 16.36 -16.35 -6.86
CA LYS A 267 17.31 -15.42 -6.25
C LYS A 267 17.19 -14.05 -6.92
N ILE A 268 17.01 -13.00 -6.13
CA ILE A 268 16.94 -11.61 -6.61
C ILE A 268 17.99 -10.73 -5.95
N HIS A 269 18.34 -9.65 -6.63
CA HIS A 269 19.16 -8.57 -6.07
C HIS A 269 18.32 -7.67 -5.15
N THR A 270 18.74 -7.49 -3.90
CA THR A 270 18.10 -6.56 -2.93
C THR A 270 18.81 -5.21 -2.86
N GLY A 271 20.04 -5.11 -3.37
CA GLY A 271 20.79 -3.87 -3.43
C GLY A 271 20.15 -2.83 -4.35
N GLN A 272 20.47 -1.56 -4.14
CA GLN A 272 20.08 -0.50 -5.06
C GLN A 272 20.84 -0.63 -6.38
N ARG A 273 20.18 -0.31 -7.49
CA ARG A 273 20.82 -0.21 -8.80
C ARG A 273 21.57 1.11 -8.87
N ILE A 274 22.90 1.04 -8.87
CA ILE A 274 23.78 2.20 -8.99
C ILE A 274 24.40 2.24 -10.38
N LYS A 275 24.84 3.42 -10.80
CA LYS A 275 25.65 3.62 -12.00
C LYS A 275 27.12 3.75 -11.59
N ARG A 276 28.02 3.03 -12.25
CA ARG A 276 29.47 3.11 -12.01
C ARG A 276 30.24 3.17 -13.33
N HIS A 277 31.31 3.96 -13.35
CA HIS A 277 32.33 3.91 -14.39
C HIS A 277 33.35 2.82 -14.07
N THR A 278 33.58 1.89 -14.99
CA THR A 278 34.48 0.73 -14.78
C THR A 278 35.93 1.01 -15.14
N ARG A 279 36.19 2.09 -15.88
CA ARG A 279 37.53 2.52 -16.29
C ARG A 279 37.84 3.89 -15.70
N ARG A 280 39.10 4.32 -15.77
CA ARG A 280 39.56 5.61 -15.23
C ARG A 280 39.14 6.78 -16.11
N LYS A 281 39.16 8.00 -15.55
CA LYS A 281 39.10 9.24 -16.33
C LYS A 281 40.38 9.41 -17.14
N ILE A 282 40.23 9.81 -18.40
CA ILE A 282 41.33 10.16 -19.31
C ILE A 282 41.13 11.57 -19.83
N CYS A 283 42.21 12.34 -19.95
CA CYS A 283 42.16 13.68 -20.52
C CYS A 283 42.22 13.60 -22.05
N LYS A 284 41.31 14.28 -22.75
CA LYS A 284 41.30 14.37 -24.22
C LYS A 284 41.04 15.80 -24.70
N HIS A 285 41.39 16.08 -25.95
CA HIS A 285 40.98 17.30 -26.66
C HIS A 285 39.84 16.94 -27.63
N PRO A 286 38.63 17.48 -27.46
CA PRO A 286 37.52 17.22 -28.38
C PRO A 286 37.63 18.03 -29.68
N GLY A 287 38.40 19.12 -29.68
CA GLY A 287 38.63 19.95 -30.86
C GLY A 287 39.87 19.51 -31.66
N PRO A 288 39.86 19.66 -33.00
CA PRO A 288 41.03 19.36 -33.83
C PRO A 288 42.21 20.29 -33.52
N LEU A 289 43.41 19.84 -33.91
CA LEU A 289 44.58 20.70 -33.98
C LEU A 289 44.39 21.70 -35.12
N ILE A 290 44.38 23.00 -34.81
CA ILE A 290 44.32 24.05 -35.82
C ILE A 290 45.68 24.73 -35.95
N SER A 291 46.10 24.94 -37.19
CA SER A 291 47.25 25.78 -37.49
C SER A 291 46.89 27.23 -37.21
N TYR A 292 47.79 27.97 -36.57
CA TYR A 292 47.65 29.41 -36.41
C TYR A 292 48.98 30.11 -36.67
N HIS A 293 48.89 31.37 -37.07
CA HIS A 293 50.03 32.18 -37.46
C HIS A 293 50.35 33.18 -36.34
N PRO A 294 51.42 32.97 -35.56
CA PRO A 294 51.85 33.94 -34.56
C PRO A 294 52.52 35.19 -35.18
N GLY A 295 52.92 35.11 -36.46
CA GLY A 295 53.55 36.21 -37.19
C GLY A 295 52.57 37.27 -37.68
N ASN A 296 53.09 38.47 -37.94
CA ASN A 296 52.30 39.58 -38.48
C ASN A 296 51.83 39.29 -39.91
N TRP A 297 50.66 39.82 -40.24
CA TRP A 297 50.07 39.74 -41.58
C TRP A 297 50.66 40.81 -42.51
N TYR A 298 50.96 40.43 -43.76
CA TYR A 298 51.40 41.36 -44.82
C TYR A 298 50.86 40.92 -46.20
N ARG A 299 50.86 41.85 -47.17
CA ARG A 299 50.49 41.57 -48.56
C ARG A 299 51.72 41.29 -49.41
N SER A 300 51.65 40.22 -50.20
CA SER A 300 52.66 39.87 -51.20
C SER A 300 52.05 39.89 -52.61
N HIS A 301 52.85 40.30 -53.61
CA HIS A 301 52.43 40.36 -55.01
C HIS A 301 53.05 39.20 -55.77
N THR A 302 52.23 38.42 -56.49
CA THR A 302 52.70 37.22 -57.19
C THR A 302 52.91 37.38 -58.70
N ASP A 303 52.47 38.49 -59.29
CA ASP A 303 52.66 38.79 -60.72
C ASP A 303 53.47 40.07 -60.93
N SER A 304 54.44 40.01 -61.83
CA SER A 304 55.42 41.06 -62.14
C SER A 304 54.98 42.02 -63.27
N SER A 305 53.69 42.09 -63.59
CA SER A 305 53.20 43.01 -64.63
C SER A 305 53.12 44.44 -64.08
N PHE A 306 54.18 45.19 -64.35
CA PHE A 306 54.19 46.61 -64.09
C PHE A 306 53.38 47.35 -65.17
N THR A 307 52.64 48.37 -64.74
CA THR A 307 51.86 49.26 -65.59
C THR A 307 52.22 50.71 -65.30
N HIS A 308 52.12 51.58 -66.30
CA HIS A 308 52.21 53.03 -66.15
C HIS A 308 50.78 53.58 -66.00
N PRO A 309 50.34 53.98 -64.80
CA PRO A 309 48.98 54.52 -64.63
C PRO A 309 48.82 55.93 -65.20
N GLY A 310 49.92 56.62 -65.55
CA GLY A 310 49.91 57.94 -66.18
C GLY A 310 49.65 57.88 -67.69
N GLN A 311 49.32 59.01 -68.29
CA GLN A 311 49.12 59.12 -69.74
C GLN A 311 50.41 59.50 -70.45
N ILE A 312 50.52 59.13 -71.72
CA ILE A 312 51.62 59.57 -72.57
C ILE A 312 51.41 61.04 -72.94
N ILE A 313 52.36 61.89 -72.57
CA ILE A 313 52.37 63.31 -72.92
C ILE A 313 53.48 63.58 -73.94
N GLY A 314 53.19 64.45 -74.92
CA GLY A 314 54.16 64.84 -75.94
C GLY A 314 55.10 65.92 -75.40
N GLY A 315 56.41 65.68 -75.53
CA GLY A 315 57.44 66.69 -75.29
C GLY A 315 57.48 67.75 -76.40
N THR A 316 58.23 68.83 -76.18
CA THR A 316 58.43 69.89 -77.17
C THR A 316 59.23 69.39 -78.38
N PRO A 317 58.85 69.75 -79.63
CA PRO A 317 59.56 69.28 -80.84
C PRO A 317 61.00 69.77 -80.87
N TYR A 318 61.91 68.90 -81.32
CA TYR A 318 63.27 69.29 -81.70
C TYR A 318 63.63 68.71 -83.08
N THR A 319 64.52 69.40 -83.79
CA THR A 319 65.01 68.99 -85.12
C THR A 319 66.29 68.19 -84.99
N GLU A 320 66.28 66.94 -85.44
CA GLU A 320 67.48 66.10 -85.59
C GLU A 320 67.99 66.21 -87.04
N PHE A 321 69.23 66.66 -87.23
CA PHE A 321 69.90 66.63 -88.54
C PHE A 321 70.61 65.28 -88.70
N HIS A 322 70.05 64.38 -89.50
CA HIS A 322 70.76 63.16 -89.90
C HIS A 322 71.77 63.49 -91.01
N HIS A 323 73.05 63.62 -90.67
CA HIS A 323 74.13 63.69 -91.65
C HIS A 323 74.35 62.32 -92.32
N TYR A 324 73.56 62.00 -93.35
CA TYR A 324 73.92 60.94 -94.30
C TYR A 324 74.49 61.58 -95.57
N LEU A 325 75.78 61.31 -95.79
CA LEU A 325 76.60 61.82 -96.87
C LEU A 325 76.28 61.07 -98.17
N ILE A 326 75.65 61.74 -99.13
CA ILE A 326 75.83 61.69 -100.61
C ILE A 326 74.59 62.33 -101.25
N PHE A 327 74.84 63.34 -102.07
CA PHE A 327 73.90 64.25 -102.75
C PHE A 327 72.56 63.59 -103.18
N VAL A 328 71.44 64.14 -102.70
CA VAL A 328 70.20 64.53 -103.43
C VAL A 328 69.07 64.77 -102.40
N LEU A 329 68.63 66.04 -102.28
CA LEU A 329 67.39 66.55 -101.63
C LEU A 329 67.05 66.02 -100.20
N GLY A 330 67.51 66.72 -99.15
CA GLY A 330 67.15 66.43 -97.76
C GLY A 330 65.80 67.02 -97.33
N THR A 331 64.93 66.18 -96.77
CA THR A 331 63.69 66.59 -96.08
C THR A 331 63.93 66.66 -94.57
N GLU A 332 63.63 67.81 -93.95
CA GLU A 332 63.64 67.94 -92.49
C GLU A 332 62.42 67.23 -91.88
N THR A 333 62.65 66.23 -91.03
CA THR A 333 61.59 65.62 -90.19
C THR A 333 61.75 66.09 -88.75
N LYS A 334 60.73 66.80 -88.23
CA LYS A 334 60.65 67.17 -86.80
C LYS A 334 60.17 65.97 -85.98
N TYR A 335 60.87 65.65 -84.89
CA TYR A 335 60.47 64.61 -83.94
C TYR A 335 59.98 65.22 -82.62
N THR A 336 58.95 64.61 -82.03
CA THR A 336 58.43 64.94 -80.71
C THR A 336 58.48 63.68 -79.84
N PRO A 337 59.40 63.59 -78.86
CA PRO A 337 59.44 62.45 -77.97
C PRO A 337 58.20 62.45 -77.07
N LYS A 338 57.72 61.27 -76.73
CA LYS A 338 56.54 61.05 -75.91
C LYS A 338 56.97 60.32 -74.64
N THR A 339 56.51 60.70 -73.46
CA THR A 339 56.82 59.99 -72.19
C THR A 339 55.59 59.86 -71.30
N TYR A 340 55.59 58.92 -70.36
CA TYR A 340 54.49 58.70 -69.41
C TYR A 340 54.52 59.69 -68.24
N SER A 341 53.38 60.32 -67.94
CA SER A 341 53.28 61.33 -66.87
C SER A 341 53.47 60.80 -65.45
N CYS A 342 53.33 59.48 -65.21
CA CYS A 342 53.45 58.90 -63.87
C CYS A 342 54.88 58.72 -63.37
N CYS A 343 55.85 58.60 -64.26
CA CYS A 343 57.25 58.33 -63.89
C CYS A 343 58.27 58.97 -64.83
N GLY A 344 57.84 59.56 -65.95
CA GLY A 344 58.71 60.12 -66.99
C GLY A 344 59.33 59.07 -67.93
N GLY A 345 58.95 57.80 -67.80
CA GLY A 345 59.46 56.71 -68.65
C GLY A 345 59.01 56.83 -70.11
N ASP A 346 59.85 56.35 -71.03
CA ASP A 346 59.53 56.31 -72.45
C ASP A 346 58.36 55.35 -72.74
N PRO A 347 57.66 55.47 -73.90
CA PRO A 347 56.44 54.74 -74.20
C PRO A 347 56.62 53.22 -74.31
N GLY A 348 57.88 52.75 -74.32
CA GLY A 348 58.25 51.33 -74.32
C GLY A 348 58.91 50.84 -73.02
N SER A 349 58.94 51.64 -71.95
CA SER A 349 59.51 51.22 -70.66
C SER A 349 58.54 50.35 -69.85
N ASP A 350 59.08 49.42 -69.05
CA ASP A 350 58.27 48.66 -68.09
C ASP A 350 57.58 49.61 -67.10
N GLY A 351 56.34 49.28 -66.71
CA GLY A 351 55.50 50.13 -65.87
C GLY A 351 56.14 50.57 -64.53
N CYS A 352 55.60 51.61 -63.89
CA CYS A 352 56.06 52.07 -62.57
C CYS A 352 55.19 51.64 -61.37
N SER A 353 54.11 50.89 -61.59
CA SER A 353 53.24 50.37 -60.54
C SER A 353 52.70 48.97 -60.87
N TYR A 354 52.53 48.10 -59.88
CA TYR A 354 51.88 46.81 -60.10
C TYR A 354 50.42 46.99 -60.50
N ALA A 355 49.98 46.30 -61.55
CA ALA A 355 48.61 46.39 -62.05
C ALA A 355 47.54 46.15 -60.96
N CYS A 356 47.85 45.32 -59.94
CA CYS A 356 46.96 44.99 -58.84
C CYS A 356 46.86 46.08 -57.73
N CYS A 357 47.76 47.06 -57.68
CA CYS A 357 47.85 48.03 -56.58
C CYS A 357 46.95 49.27 -56.70
N GLY A 358 46.03 49.32 -57.67
CA GLY A 358 45.12 50.47 -57.88
C GLY A 358 43.65 50.11 -58.15
N SER A 359 43.27 48.83 -58.15
CA SER A 359 41.89 48.40 -58.40
C SER A 359 41.29 47.70 -57.17
N LYS A 360 39.96 47.74 -56.99
CA LYS A 360 39.26 46.98 -55.93
C LYS A 360 39.32 45.46 -56.14
N SER A 361 39.87 45.00 -57.26
CA SER A 361 40.04 43.60 -57.62
C SER A 361 41.45 43.13 -57.21
N THR A 362 41.53 42.34 -56.15
CA THR A 362 42.76 41.81 -55.54
C THR A 362 43.39 40.64 -56.29
N ALA A 363 43.00 40.38 -57.54
CA ALA A 363 43.60 39.34 -58.36
C ALA A 363 45.11 39.64 -58.57
N GLY A 364 45.97 38.95 -57.81
CA GLY A 364 47.43 39.13 -57.81
C GLY A 364 48.05 39.47 -56.44
N CYS A 365 47.24 39.87 -55.45
CA CYS A 365 47.67 40.10 -54.06
C CYS A 365 47.32 38.88 -53.21
N LYS A 366 48.32 38.20 -52.62
CA LYS A 366 48.10 37.12 -51.64
C LYS A 366 48.39 37.60 -50.23
N GLU A 367 47.49 37.26 -49.31
CA GLU A 367 47.71 37.43 -47.88
C GLU A 367 48.73 36.40 -47.41
N ALA A 368 49.79 36.88 -46.75
CA ALA A 368 50.84 36.05 -46.19
C ALA A 368 51.10 36.46 -44.74
N TYR A 369 51.54 35.51 -43.92
CA TYR A 369 52.00 35.77 -42.56
C TYR A 369 53.52 35.64 -42.52
N THR A 370 54.21 36.42 -41.68
CA THR A 370 55.69 36.35 -41.58
C THR A 370 56.23 34.99 -41.13
N CYS A 371 55.38 34.14 -40.54
CA CYS A 371 55.70 32.74 -40.21
C CYS A 371 55.51 31.76 -41.38
N CYS A 372 54.84 32.17 -42.47
CA CYS A 372 54.69 31.36 -43.67
C CYS A 372 55.95 31.48 -44.54
N GLY A 373 56.95 30.63 -44.31
CA GLY A 373 58.18 30.56 -45.12
C GLY A 373 59.46 30.95 -44.39
N SER A 374 59.39 31.36 -43.12
CA SER A 374 60.56 31.50 -42.24
C SER A 374 60.86 30.19 -41.48
N LEU A 375 62.03 30.09 -40.83
CA LEU A 375 62.39 28.94 -39.98
C LEU A 375 61.41 28.77 -38.79
N ASP A 376 60.72 29.84 -38.40
CA ASP A 376 59.64 29.83 -37.41
C ASP A 376 58.33 29.37 -38.05
N LYS A 377 58.18 28.05 -38.15
CA LYS A 377 57.02 27.39 -38.75
C LYS A 377 55.71 27.79 -38.06
N CYS A 378 54.62 27.78 -38.83
CA CYS A 378 53.25 27.89 -38.31
C CYS A 378 53.06 26.94 -37.13
N LYS A 379 52.52 27.46 -36.02
CA LYS A 379 52.29 26.67 -34.81
C LYS A 379 50.92 26.02 -34.85
N GLN A 380 50.76 24.95 -34.08
CA GLN A 380 49.49 24.25 -33.95
C GLN A 380 49.00 24.37 -32.51
N LYS A 381 47.70 24.58 -32.34
CA LYS A 381 47.04 24.54 -31.04
C LYS A 381 45.72 23.79 -31.15
N TYR A 382 45.29 23.16 -30.06
CA TYR A 382 43.97 22.54 -30.04
C TYR A 382 42.88 23.61 -30.04
N SER A 383 41.90 23.50 -30.93
CA SER A 383 40.81 24.50 -31.01
C SER A 383 39.96 24.55 -29.74
N CYS A 384 39.91 23.49 -28.92
CA CYS A 384 39.13 23.46 -27.68
C CYS A 384 39.69 24.38 -26.58
N CYS A 385 41.01 24.54 -26.48
CA CYS A 385 41.65 25.18 -25.32
C CYS A 385 42.81 26.11 -25.67
N GLY A 386 43.19 26.16 -26.95
CA GLY A 386 44.29 27.00 -27.44
C GLY A 386 45.69 26.58 -26.98
N SER A 387 45.83 25.45 -26.29
CA SER A 387 47.13 24.95 -25.81
C SER A 387 47.91 24.24 -26.91
N GLU A 388 49.22 24.47 -26.96
CA GLU A 388 50.15 23.83 -27.91
C GLU A 388 50.52 22.39 -27.46
N ASN A 389 50.64 22.13 -26.14
CA ASN A 389 51.24 20.89 -25.58
C ASN A 389 50.46 20.23 -24.42
N ALA A 390 49.17 20.54 -24.24
CA ALA A 390 48.40 19.97 -23.12
C ALA A 390 48.02 18.49 -23.38
N LYS A 391 48.01 17.65 -22.34
CA LYS A 391 47.61 16.22 -22.43
C LYS A 391 46.11 16.01 -22.76
N GLY A 392 45.29 17.03 -22.55
CA GLY A 392 43.84 17.05 -22.82
C GLY A 392 43.21 18.26 -22.13
N CYS A 393 42.15 18.82 -22.69
CA CYS A 393 41.41 19.95 -22.13
C CYS A 393 40.15 19.52 -21.38
N VAL A 394 39.73 18.26 -21.52
CA VAL A 394 38.50 17.70 -20.94
C VAL A 394 38.77 16.31 -20.35
N ASN A 395 38.17 16.01 -19.20
CA ASN A 395 38.26 14.71 -18.54
C ASN A 395 37.04 13.85 -18.87
N ASN A 396 37.24 12.79 -19.65
CA ASN A 396 36.15 11.88 -20.02
C ASN A 396 36.43 10.50 -19.41
N TRP A 397 35.38 9.79 -19.03
CA TRP A 397 35.52 8.40 -18.59
C TRP A 397 35.85 7.50 -19.77
N GLU A 398 36.90 6.68 -19.66
CA GLU A 398 37.36 5.82 -20.75
C GLU A 398 36.30 4.79 -21.19
N CYS A 399 35.33 4.45 -20.33
CA CYS A 399 34.29 3.48 -20.67
C CYS A 399 33.22 4.03 -21.65
N CYS A 400 32.83 5.30 -21.54
CA CYS A 400 31.72 5.87 -22.32
C CYS A 400 32.09 7.15 -23.09
N GLY A 401 33.23 7.77 -22.78
CA GLY A 401 33.60 9.05 -23.38
C GLY A 401 32.82 10.25 -22.84
N GLU A 402 31.99 10.09 -21.82
CA GLU A 402 31.24 11.17 -21.18
C GLU A 402 32.06 11.88 -20.10
N GLU A 403 31.80 13.17 -19.91
CA GLU A 403 32.37 13.99 -18.83
C GLU A 403 31.67 13.77 -17.48
N SER A 404 30.41 13.29 -17.52
CA SER A 404 29.57 13.14 -16.34
C SER A 404 30.10 12.07 -15.38
N ASP A 405 29.99 12.35 -14.08
CA ASP A 405 30.25 11.38 -13.02
C ASP A 405 29.14 10.34 -12.84
N ASP A 406 28.02 10.51 -13.56
CA ASP A 406 26.98 9.50 -13.65
C ASP A 406 27.52 8.28 -14.43
N GLY A 407 27.77 7.19 -13.71
CA GLY A 407 28.38 5.97 -14.26
C GLY A 407 27.77 5.45 -15.58
N CYS A 408 28.61 4.90 -16.44
CA CYS A 408 28.21 4.35 -17.74
C CYS A 408 27.53 2.97 -17.67
N LEU A 409 27.71 2.23 -16.57
CA LEU A 409 27.22 0.86 -16.41
C LEU A 409 26.37 0.72 -15.14
N HIS A 410 25.31 -0.09 -15.24
CA HIS A 410 24.44 -0.37 -14.10
C HIS A 410 24.94 -1.59 -13.31
N GLU A 411 25.04 -1.46 -12.00
CA GLU A 411 25.44 -2.53 -11.08
C GLU A 411 24.52 -2.49 -9.85
N TYR A 412 24.18 -3.65 -9.28
CA TYR A 412 23.46 -3.71 -8.01
C TYR A 412 24.47 -3.65 -6.87
N THR A 413 24.27 -2.79 -5.86
CA THR A 413 25.21 -2.61 -4.72
C THR A 413 25.51 -3.89 -3.95
N CYS A 414 24.63 -4.88 -4.05
CA CYS A 414 24.76 -6.18 -3.43
C CYS A 414 25.76 -7.11 -4.15
N CYS A 415 26.09 -6.87 -5.42
CA CYS A 415 27.04 -7.68 -6.20
C CYS A 415 28.40 -6.98 -6.22
N LYS A 416 29.37 -7.49 -5.46
CA LYS A 416 30.74 -6.94 -5.44
C LYS A 416 31.68 -7.56 -6.50
N ALA A 417 31.20 -8.50 -7.32
CA ALA A 417 32.02 -9.29 -8.23
C ALA A 417 31.61 -9.09 -9.70
N SER A 418 32.30 -8.16 -10.38
CA SER A 418 32.72 -8.11 -11.79
C SER A 418 31.81 -8.58 -12.95
N GLN A 419 30.54 -8.92 -12.73
CA GLN A 419 29.64 -9.36 -13.79
C GLN A 419 28.43 -8.43 -13.89
N GLN A 420 28.25 -7.87 -15.09
CA GLN A 420 27.15 -6.98 -15.48
C GLN A 420 25.80 -7.73 -15.34
N CYS A 421 25.21 -7.68 -14.14
CA CYS A 421 23.88 -8.21 -13.90
C CYS A 421 22.85 -7.13 -14.25
N GLU A 422 22.42 -7.07 -15.51
CA GLU A 422 21.44 -6.08 -15.97
C GLU A 422 20.00 -6.42 -15.55
N LYS A 423 19.72 -7.70 -15.29
CA LYS A 423 18.39 -8.19 -14.88
C LYS A 423 18.29 -8.29 -13.36
N ARG A 424 17.08 -8.07 -12.83
CA ARG A 424 16.77 -8.16 -11.38
C ARG A 424 16.89 -9.59 -10.85
N GLU A 425 16.75 -10.58 -11.73
CA GLU A 425 16.95 -11.99 -11.42
C GLU A 425 18.43 -12.34 -11.54
N CYS A 426 18.98 -12.91 -10.46
CA CYS A 426 20.40 -13.24 -10.34
C CYS A 426 20.73 -14.28 -11.43
N CYS A 427 21.72 -14.00 -12.30
CA CYS A 427 22.16 -14.90 -13.35
C CYS A 427 22.44 -16.29 -12.76
N SER A 428 21.92 -17.34 -13.39
CA SER A 428 21.81 -18.72 -12.90
C SER A 428 23.14 -19.45 -12.62
N ILE A 429 24.25 -18.73 -12.42
CA ILE A 429 25.56 -19.31 -12.18
C ILE A 429 25.58 -19.86 -10.76
N VAL A 430 25.56 -21.19 -10.68
CA VAL A 430 25.74 -22.00 -9.50
C VAL A 430 27.21 -21.90 -9.06
N SER A 431 27.61 -20.77 -8.47
CA SER A 431 28.93 -20.63 -7.88
C SER A 431 28.79 -20.47 -6.37
N GLY A 432 29.22 -21.53 -5.67
CA GLY A 432 29.69 -21.61 -4.28
C GLY A 432 28.92 -20.84 -3.20
N GLU A 433 28.52 -21.57 -2.17
CA GLU A 433 27.80 -21.27 -0.91
C GLU A 433 27.93 -19.89 -0.21
N ASN A 434 28.63 -18.88 -0.72
CA ASN A 434 28.77 -17.57 -0.09
C ASN A 434 28.69 -16.39 -1.07
N GLY A 435 27.80 -16.46 -2.06
CA GLY A 435 27.43 -15.32 -2.91
C GLY A 435 26.74 -14.21 -2.11
N LYS A 436 27.53 -13.41 -1.36
CA LYS A 436 27.08 -12.22 -0.64
C LYS A 436 26.42 -11.26 -1.63
N GLY A 437 25.08 -11.28 -1.71
CA GLY A 437 24.30 -10.29 -2.45
C GLY A 437 22.96 -10.71 -3.04
N CYS A 438 22.74 -12.00 -3.32
CA CYS A 438 21.47 -12.47 -3.88
C CYS A 438 20.61 -13.11 -2.77
N HIS A 439 19.40 -12.58 -2.56
CA HIS A 439 18.46 -13.11 -1.56
C HIS A 439 17.45 -14.06 -2.20
N PRO A 440 17.19 -15.23 -1.60
CA PRO A 440 16.12 -16.13 -2.03
C PRO A 440 14.75 -15.54 -1.68
N VAL A 441 13.86 -15.52 -2.66
CA VAL A 441 12.45 -15.17 -2.52
C VAL A 441 11.57 -16.25 -3.13
N PHE A 442 10.35 -16.39 -2.62
CA PHE A 442 9.37 -17.32 -3.17
C PHE A 442 8.89 -16.88 -4.55
N LYS A 443 8.80 -17.79 -5.52
CA LYS A 443 8.32 -17.43 -6.87
C LYS A 443 6.87 -16.97 -6.88
N CYS A 444 6.04 -17.45 -5.96
CA CYS A 444 4.61 -17.13 -5.92
C CYS A 444 4.32 -15.63 -5.70
N CYS A 445 5.07 -14.96 -4.83
CA CYS A 445 4.78 -13.59 -4.41
C CYS A 445 6.01 -12.67 -4.30
N GLY A 446 7.22 -13.23 -4.41
CA GLY A 446 8.47 -12.48 -4.14
C GLY A 446 8.72 -12.20 -2.66
N GLY A 447 8.00 -12.84 -1.74
CA GLY A 447 8.22 -12.77 -0.30
C GLY A 447 9.52 -13.45 0.10
N GLU A 448 10.08 -13.01 1.23
CA GLU A 448 11.31 -13.58 1.81
C GLU A 448 11.08 -14.99 2.34
N LEU A 449 12.13 -15.81 2.45
CA LEU A 449 12.07 -17.21 2.93
C LEU A 449 11.35 -17.39 4.29
N TYR A 450 11.32 -16.35 5.12
CA TYR A 450 10.71 -16.37 6.44
C TYR A 450 9.43 -15.53 6.53
N SER A 451 8.92 -15.00 5.41
CA SER A 451 7.67 -14.27 5.40
C SER A 451 6.49 -15.23 5.52
N THR A 452 5.36 -14.76 6.07
CA THR A 452 4.09 -15.49 6.02
C THR A 452 3.73 -15.86 4.58
N GLY A 453 3.13 -17.04 4.40
CA GLY A 453 2.80 -17.60 3.09
C GLY A 453 1.93 -16.69 2.21
N CYS A 454 2.07 -16.85 0.89
CA CYS A 454 1.32 -16.12 -0.13
C CYS A 454 0.00 -16.79 -0.55
N GLN A 455 -0.12 -18.09 -0.31
CA GLN A 455 -1.23 -18.93 -0.74
C GLN A 455 -1.98 -19.43 0.47
N SER A 456 -3.28 -19.16 0.53
CA SER A 456 -4.15 -19.75 1.54
C SER A 456 -4.47 -21.18 1.12
N VAL A 457 -4.05 -22.15 1.94
CA VAL A 457 -4.37 -23.56 1.72
C VAL A 457 -5.13 -24.12 2.92
N CYS A 458 -5.91 -25.16 2.67
CA CYS A 458 -6.54 -25.91 3.76
C CYS A 458 -5.46 -26.62 4.58
N GLN A 459 -5.47 -26.45 5.91
CA GLN A 459 -4.48 -27.08 6.79
C GLN A 459 -4.56 -28.62 6.78
N VAL A 460 -5.73 -29.18 6.43
CA VAL A 460 -5.95 -30.64 6.40
C VAL A 460 -5.48 -31.26 5.08
N CYS A 461 -5.95 -30.76 3.94
CA CYS A 461 -5.62 -31.36 2.64
C CYS A 461 -4.42 -30.70 1.94
N ARG A 462 -3.95 -29.55 2.40
CA ARG A 462 -2.86 -28.74 1.81
C ARG A 462 -3.08 -28.26 0.37
N GLU A 463 -4.30 -28.40 -0.15
CA GLU A 463 -4.66 -27.95 -1.49
C GLU A 463 -5.04 -26.47 -1.53
N ASP A 464 -4.86 -25.86 -2.71
CA ASP A 464 -5.26 -24.48 -2.98
C ASP A 464 -6.80 -24.38 -2.99
N ILE A 465 -7.28 -23.42 -2.21
CA ILE A 465 -8.70 -23.17 -1.97
C ILE A 465 -9.47 -22.72 -3.22
N PHE A 466 -8.79 -22.16 -4.22
CA PHE A 466 -9.39 -21.66 -5.45
C PHE A 466 -9.44 -22.71 -6.56
N SER A 467 -8.54 -23.70 -6.53
CA SER A 467 -8.47 -24.76 -7.55
C SER A 467 -9.25 -26.01 -7.18
N THR A 468 -9.57 -26.22 -5.89
CA THR A 468 -10.23 -27.43 -5.41
C THR A 468 -11.72 -27.17 -5.13
N PRO A 469 -12.65 -27.78 -5.90
CA PRO A 469 -14.08 -27.72 -5.62
C PRO A 469 -14.34 -28.18 -4.17
N GLY A 470 -14.96 -27.32 -3.35
CA GLY A 470 -15.26 -27.60 -1.94
C GLY A 470 -14.30 -26.95 -0.92
N CYS A 471 -13.22 -26.29 -1.35
CA CYS A 471 -12.31 -25.56 -0.45
C CYS A 471 -12.36 -24.03 -0.58
N GLY A 472 -13.29 -23.47 -1.36
CA GLY A 472 -13.33 -22.04 -1.71
C GLY A 472 -13.68 -21.08 -0.56
N ALA A 473 -12.81 -20.09 -0.32
CA ALA A 473 -12.97 -19.03 0.69
C ALA A 473 -13.98 -17.91 0.33
N LYS A 474 -15.09 -18.21 -0.36
CA LYS A 474 -16.10 -17.18 -0.69
C LYS A 474 -17.21 -17.02 0.34
N THR A 475 -17.13 -17.65 1.49
CA THR A 475 -17.99 -17.35 2.63
C THR A 475 -17.15 -17.23 3.90
N LYS A 476 -17.17 -16.04 4.49
CA LYS A 476 -16.80 -15.85 5.89
C LYS A 476 -17.63 -16.83 6.73
N HIS A 477 -17.02 -17.44 7.74
CA HIS A 477 -17.69 -18.32 8.68
C HIS A 477 -18.79 -17.53 9.39
N ASP A 478 -20.01 -17.64 8.91
CA ASP A 478 -21.17 -16.91 9.41
C ASP A 478 -22.22 -17.98 9.72
N TYR A 479 -22.43 -18.26 11.00
CA TYR A 479 -23.35 -19.29 11.50
C TYR A 479 -24.80 -18.77 11.54
N GLY A 480 -25.20 -18.05 10.50
CA GLY A 480 -26.55 -17.52 10.34
C GLY A 480 -27.46 -18.48 9.57
N PRO A 481 -28.78 -18.38 9.76
CA PRO A 481 -29.78 -19.27 9.14
C PRO A 481 -29.81 -19.23 7.60
N ASN A 482 -29.21 -18.20 6.98
CA ASN A 482 -29.16 -18.00 5.52
C ASN A 482 -27.74 -17.80 4.97
N VAL A 483 -26.72 -18.20 5.72
CA VAL A 483 -25.34 -18.16 5.23
C VAL A 483 -25.00 -19.53 4.66
N PRO A 484 -24.47 -19.62 3.43
CA PRO A 484 -23.85 -20.85 2.94
C PRO A 484 -22.73 -21.24 3.90
N GLN A 485 -23.00 -22.24 4.76
CA GLN A 485 -21.95 -22.97 5.44
C GLN A 485 -20.99 -23.44 4.33
N PRO A 486 -19.68 -23.20 4.40
CA PRO A 486 -18.74 -23.64 3.36
C PRO A 486 -18.65 -25.18 3.23
N TYR A 487 -19.47 -25.90 4.00
CA TYR A 487 -19.49 -27.35 4.15
C TYR A 487 -20.92 -27.82 3.89
N GLY A 488 -21.06 -28.74 2.94
CA GLY A 488 -22.31 -29.49 2.85
C GLY A 488 -22.37 -30.48 4.01
N TRP A 489 -23.56 -30.59 4.58
CA TRP A 489 -23.92 -31.58 5.59
C TRP A 489 -24.99 -32.47 4.96
N HIS A 490 -24.86 -33.79 5.12
CA HIS A 490 -25.94 -34.71 4.80
C HIS A 490 -26.71 -35.01 6.08
N LEU A 491 -28.02 -34.75 6.04
CA LEU A 491 -28.94 -35.12 7.14
C LEU A 491 -29.20 -36.62 7.19
#